data_AF-A0A354Z285-F1
#
_entry.id   AF-A0A354Z285-F1
#
_cell.length_a   1.000
_cell.length_b   1.000
_cell.length_c   1.000
_cell.angle_alpha   90.00
_cell.angle_beta   90.00
_cell.angle_gamma   90.00
#
_symmetry.space_group_name_H-M   'P 1'
#
loop_
_entity.id
_entity.type
_entity.pdbx_description
1 polymer ?
#
loop_
_entity_poly.entity_id
_entity_poly.type
_entity_poly.pdbx_seq_one_letter_code
_entity_poly.pdbx_strand_id
1 'polypeptide(L)'
;LGEQITERGVGNGISLIIFAGIVAGLPSAIFGTLELVGNGELGIFALVVIVALVLLVTYFVVFVERGQRRITVNYARRQGGRQAYMNQSSHLPLKINMSGVIPAIFASSIIMFPATAATWFSGAGQLNWMQRAAQALSPGEPLYMILYGGLIAGFAFFYTALVFNSQETADNLKKSGALIPGIRPGKATADYVDGVLTRLTAAGAVYLVAVCLLPEVLRNQFPVPFYFGGTSLLIVVVVVMDFTAQIQAHLMSHQYEGLLKKANLKGGSRGGFAR
;
A
#
# COMPACT_ATOMS: atom_id res chain seq x y z
N LEU A 1 4.12 2.68 -21.88
CA LEU A 1 5.24 2.74 -20.90
C LEU A 1 4.92 1.96 -19.63
N GLY A 2 3.86 2.30 -18.89
CA GLY A 2 3.51 1.59 -17.64
C GLY A 2 3.35 0.07 -17.80
N GLU A 3 2.59 -0.38 -18.80
CA GLU A 3 2.41 -1.81 -19.09
C GLU A 3 3.73 -2.51 -19.47
N GLN A 4 4.59 -1.85 -20.23
CA GLN A 4 5.92 -2.40 -20.57
C GLN A 4 6.82 -2.56 -19.34
N ILE A 5 6.73 -1.64 -18.37
CA ILE A 5 7.46 -1.78 -17.10
C ILE A 5 6.91 -2.97 -16.30
N THR A 6 5.60 -3.17 -16.29
CA THR A 6 4.98 -4.34 -15.63
C THR A 6 5.37 -5.66 -16.30
N GLU A 7 5.43 -5.70 -17.64
CA GLU A 7 5.75 -6.93 -18.38
C GLU A 7 7.25 -7.28 -18.38
N ARG A 8 8.13 -6.29 -18.52
CA ARG A 8 9.57 -6.51 -18.68
C ARG A 8 10.39 -6.19 -17.43
N GLY A 9 9.77 -5.56 -16.44
CA GLY A 9 10.42 -5.10 -15.21
C GLY A 9 9.94 -5.84 -13.96
N VAL A 10 10.16 -5.21 -12.82
CA VAL A 10 9.72 -5.67 -11.49
C VAL A 10 8.83 -4.59 -10.90
N GLY A 11 7.65 -4.94 -10.39
CA GLY A 11 6.71 -3.96 -9.86
C GLY A 11 5.43 -3.82 -10.67
N ASN A 12 4.51 -3.00 -10.14
CA ASN A 12 3.42 -2.43 -10.92
C ASN A 12 3.93 -1.17 -11.62
N GLY A 13 4.02 -1.19 -12.95
CA GLY A 13 4.59 -0.10 -13.74
C GLY A 13 3.84 1.23 -13.62
N ILE A 14 2.53 1.22 -13.40
CA ILE A 14 1.75 2.45 -13.17
C ILE A 14 2.17 3.10 -11.84
N SER A 15 2.33 2.29 -10.79
CA SER A 15 2.73 2.77 -9.46
C SER A 15 4.16 3.32 -9.47
N LEU A 16 5.07 2.68 -10.21
CA LEU A 16 6.46 3.14 -10.37
C LEU A 16 6.56 4.48 -11.13
N ILE A 17 5.70 4.71 -12.12
CA ILE A 17 5.65 6.00 -12.85
C ILE A 17 5.21 7.12 -11.91
N ILE A 18 4.15 6.90 -11.12
CA ILE A 18 3.65 7.90 -10.16
C ILE A 18 4.73 8.17 -9.10
N PHE A 19 5.36 7.12 -8.58
CA PHE A 19 6.48 7.22 -7.64
C PHE A 19 7.64 8.05 -8.21
N ALA A 20 8.09 7.73 -9.43
CA ALA A 20 9.18 8.46 -10.08
C ALA A 20 8.83 9.95 -10.29
N GLY A 21 7.58 10.26 -10.64
CA GLY A 21 7.10 11.63 -10.77
C GLY A 21 7.15 12.42 -9.46
N ILE A 22 6.74 11.80 -8.34
CA ILE A 22 6.81 12.44 -7.02
C ILE A 22 8.27 12.62 -6.59
N VAL A 23 9.10 11.59 -6.74
CA VAL A 23 10.50 11.61 -6.32
C VAL A 23 11.32 12.61 -7.13
N ALA A 24 11.03 12.77 -8.42
CA ALA A 24 11.69 13.78 -9.26
C ALA A 24 11.43 15.22 -8.79
N GLY A 25 10.32 15.48 -8.08
CA GLY A 25 10.01 16.78 -7.49
C GLY A 25 10.60 17.00 -6.09
N LEU A 26 11.17 15.98 -5.45
CA LEU A 26 11.75 16.11 -4.11
C LEU A 26 13.00 17.00 -4.06
N PRO A 27 13.96 16.90 -5.01
CA PRO A 27 15.15 17.76 -4.97
C PRO A 27 14.79 19.24 -5.02
N SER A 28 13.90 19.66 -5.93
CA SER A 28 13.48 21.06 -6.04
C SER A 28 12.75 21.55 -4.79
N ALA A 29 11.92 20.72 -4.17
CA ALA A 29 11.26 21.06 -2.91
C ALA A 29 12.26 21.27 -1.76
N ILE A 30 13.31 20.44 -1.67
CA ILE A 30 14.37 20.58 -0.66
C ILE A 30 15.16 21.87 -0.90
N PHE A 31 15.58 22.14 -2.14
CA PHE A 31 16.30 23.37 -2.47
C PHE A 31 15.45 24.62 -2.19
N GLY A 32 14.18 24.64 -2.57
CA GLY A 32 13.28 25.76 -2.25
C GLY A 32 13.10 25.97 -0.73
N THR A 33 13.05 24.88 0.05
CA THR A 33 12.98 24.99 1.51
C THR A 33 14.28 25.53 2.12
N LEU A 34 15.43 25.14 1.57
CA LEU A 34 16.74 25.65 2.01
C LEU A 34 16.94 27.13 1.63
N GLU A 35 16.44 27.57 0.49
CA GLU A 35 16.43 28.99 0.09
C GLU A 35 15.55 29.83 1.03
N LEU A 36 14.36 29.35 1.40
CA LEU A 36 13.50 30.01 2.38
C LEU A 36 14.17 30.19 3.74
N VAL A 37 14.99 29.23 4.16
CA VAL A 37 15.81 29.33 5.39
C VAL A 37 16.98 30.30 5.20
N GLY A 38 17.63 30.27 4.03
CA GLY A 38 18.72 31.19 3.68
C GLY A 38 18.27 32.66 3.59
N ASN A 39 17.04 32.89 3.14
CA ASN A 39 16.41 34.22 3.04
C ASN A 39 15.85 34.71 4.39
N GLY A 40 15.87 33.90 5.44
CA GLY A 40 15.36 34.25 6.77
C GLY A 40 13.84 34.20 6.93
N GLU A 41 13.11 33.75 5.90
CA GLU A 41 11.65 33.56 5.95
C GLU A 41 11.25 32.35 6.80
N LEU A 42 12.13 31.34 6.89
CA LEU A 42 11.99 30.19 7.77
C LEU A 42 13.11 30.15 8.81
N GLY A 43 12.73 30.19 10.08
CA GLY A 43 13.67 29.96 11.17
C GLY A 43 14.24 28.53 11.14
N ILE A 44 15.53 28.38 11.45
CA ILE A 44 16.22 27.07 11.54
C ILE A 44 15.45 26.10 12.47
N PHE A 45 14.83 26.62 13.52
CA PHE A 45 13.98 25.83 14.43
C PHE A 45 12.77 25.21 13.71
N ALA A 46 12.09 25.95 12.83
CA ALA A 46 10.96 25.44 12.07
C ALA A 46 11.39 24.32 11.10
N LEU A 47 12.55 24.47 10.46
CA LEU A 47 13.12 23.43 9.60
C LEU A 47 13.33 22.11 10.35
N VAL A 48 13.92 22.17 11.56
CA VAL A 48 14.16 20.97 12.38
C VAL A 48 12.84 20.30 12.77
N VAL A 49 11.84 21.08 13.17
CA VAL A 49 10.50 20.55 13.51
C VAL A 49 9.85 19.87 12.31
N ILE A 50 9.97 20.46 11.12
CA ILE A 50 9.41 19.90 9.88
C ILE A 50 10.08 18.57 9.53
N VAL A 51 11.41 18.51 9.55
CA VAL A 51 12.15 17.27 9.28
C VAL A 51 11.79 16.18 10.29
N ALA A 52 11.72 16.53 11.58
CA ALA A 52 11.30 15.59 12.62
C ALA A 52 9.87 15.08 12.40
N LEU A 53 8.95 15.95 12.00
CA LEU A 53 7.56 15.58 11.71
C LEU A 53 7.46 14.65 10.51
N VAL A 54 8.17 14.94 9.41
CA VAL A 54 8.20 14.08 8.21
C VAL A 54 8.75 12.69 8.56
N LEU A 55 9.83 12.61 9.33
CA LEU A 55 10.39 11.34 9.78
C LEU A 55 9.43 10.57 10.69
N LEU A 56 8.75 11.27 11.61
CA LEU A 56 7.76 10.67 12.52
C LEU A 56 6.57 10.11 11.75
N VAL A 57 5.99 10.88 10.83
CA VAL A 57 4.87 10.43 9.99
C VAL A 57 5.32 9.26 9.11
N THR A 58 6.50 9.33 8.50
CA THR A 58 7.04 8.22 7.69
C THR A 58 7.23 6.96 8.54
N TYR A 59 7.80 7.08 9.73
CA TYR A 59 7.96 5.96 10.66
C TYR A 59 6.60 5.35 11.04
N PHE A 60 5.61 6.20 11.37
CA PHE A 60 4.26 5.76 11.70
C PHE A 60 3.60 5.02 10.54
N VAL A 61 3.69 5.56 9.32
CA VAL A 61 3.15 4.93 8.09
C VAL A 61 3.83 3.58 7.85
N VAL A 62 5.16 3.50 7.92
CA VAL A 62 5.89 2.23 7.76
C VAL A 62 5.51 1.23 8.85
N PHE A 63 5.35 1.67 10.09
CA PHE A 63 4.95 0.81 11.20
C PHE A 63 3.57 0.19 10.97
N VAL A 64 2.58 1.00 10.56
CA VAL A 64 1.22 0.52 10.29
C VAL A 64 1.18 -0.37 9.05
N GLU A 65 1.83 0.02 7.95
CA GLU A 65 1.81 -0.75 6.69
C GLU A 65 2.59 -2.07 6.81
N ARG A 66 3.58 -2.17 7.70
CA ARG A 66 4.22 -3.46 8.07
C ARG A 66 3.37 -4.31 9.01
N GLY A 67 2.33 -3.73 9.61
CA GLY A 67 1.37 -4.41 10.45
C GLY A 67 0.60 -5.49 9.68
N GLN A 68 0.66 -6.72 10.18
CA GLN A 68 -0.07 -7.85 9.62
C GLN A 68 -0.84 -8.57 10.72
N ARG A 69 -2.10 -8.88 10.44
CA ARG A 69 -2.91 -9.78 11.25
C ARG A 69 -2.66 -11.21 10.78
N ARG A 70 -2.05 -12.02 11.66
CA ARG A 70 -1.73 -13.42 11.37
C ARG A 70 -2.89 -14.31 11.81
N ILE A 71 -3.54 -14.97 10.86
CA ILE A 71 -4.51 -16.04 11.14
C ILE A 71 -3.76 -17.37 11.13
N THR A 72 -3.75 -18.09 12.24
CA THR A 72 -3.09 -19.41 12.30
C THR A 72 -3.86 -20.44 11.49
N VAL A 73 -3.15 -21.18 10.67
CA VAL A 73 -3.69 -22.27 9.84
C VAL A 73 -2.87 -23.52 10.13
N ASN A 74 -3.55 -24.62 10.41
CA ASN A 74 -2.90 -25.91 10.63
C ASN A 74 -3.01 -26.73 9.34
N TYR A 75 -1.89 -27.30 8.90
CA TYR A 75 -1.90 -28.25 7.80
C TYR A 75 -2.16 -29.66 8.32
N ALA A 76 -3.26 -30.27 7.89
CA ALA A 76 -3.54 -31.66 8.17
C ALA A 76 -2.65 -32.54 7.28
N ARG A 77 -1.48 -32.95 7.79
CA ARG A 77 -0.63 -33.89 7.05
C ARG A 77 -1.26 -35.28 7.09
N ARG A 78 -1.66 -35.82 5.93
CA ARG A 78 -1.90 -37.26 5.76
C ARG A 78 -0.54 -37.96 5.70
N GLN A 79 0.08 -38.24 6.83
CA GLN A 79 1.18 -39.21 6.89
C GLN A 79 0.70 -40.42 7.69
N GLY A 80 0.51 -41.54 7.00
CA GLY A 80 0.25 -42.82 7.62
C GLY A 80 1.48 -43.25 8.42
N GLY A 81 1.41 -43.18 9.74
CA GLY A 81 2.48 -43.63 10.63
C GLY A 81 2.29 -43.13 12.06
N ARG A 82 2.53 -44.01 13.04
CA ARG A 82 2.23 -43.87 14.48
C ARG A 82 2.96 -42.72 15.21
N GLN A 83 3.71 -41.87 14.47
CA GLN A 83 4.48 -40.74 14.98
C GLN A 83 4.34 -39.45 14.15
N ALA A 84 3.39 -39.35 13.22
CA ALA A 84 3.28 -38.20 12.30
C ALA A 84 2.44 -37.01 12.82
N TYR A 85 2.28 -36.84 14.14
CA TYR A 85 1.65 -35.64 14.71
C TYR A 85 2.68 -34.52 14.90
N MET A 86 3.25 -34.02 13.80
CA MET A 86 3.85 -32.69 13.82
C MET A 86 2.92 -31.77 13.04
N ASN A 87 1.97 -31.19 13.78
CA ASN A 87 1.02 -30.23 13.24
C ASN A 87 1.81 -28.96 12.89
N GLN A 88 2.21 -28.83 11.63
CA GLN A 88 2.97 -27.66 11.19
C GLN A 88 2.00 -26.49 11.13
N SER A 89 1.98 -25.68 12.18
CA SER A 89 1.20 -24.45 12.24
C SER A 89 1.87 -23.41 11.33
N SER A 90 1.11 -22.94 10.35
CA SER A 90 1.47 -21.79 9.54
C SER A 90 0.55 -20.62 9.88
N HIS A 91 0.75 -19.50 9.23
CA HIS A 91 -0.12 -18.35 9.33
C HIS A 91 -0.45 -17.83 7.94
N LEU A 92 -1.71 -17.45 7.75
CA LEU A 92 -2.15 -16.64 6.62
C LEU A 92 -1.99 -15.16 7.06
N PRO A 93 -1.01 -14.42 6.49
CA PRO A 93 -0.83 -13.02 6.82
C PRO A 93 -1.86 -12.17 6.06
N LEU A 94 -2.65 -11.40 6.80
CA LEU A 94 -3.52 -10.36 6.23
C LEU A 94 -2.93 -9.00 6.59
N LYS A 95 -2.59 -8.18 5.58
CA LYS A 95 -2.14 -6.80 5.81
C LYS A 95 -3.31 -5.95 6.32
N ILE A 96 -3.01 -4.90 7.09
CA ILE A 96 -4.03 -3.95 7.58
C ILE A 96 -4.72 -3.26 6.38
N ASN A 97 -3.94 -2.93 5.36
CA ASN A 97 -4.42 -2.33 4.12
C ASN A 97 -4.09 -3.24 2.93
N MET A 98 -5.05 -4.09 2.55
CA MET A 98 -4.91 -4.95 1.37
C MET A 98 -5.00 -4.15 0.06
N SER A 99 -5.58 -2.94 0.12
CA SER A 99 -5.80 -2.07 -1.02
C SER A 99 -4.59 -1.21 -1.40
N GLY A 100 -3.59 -1.14 -0.51
CA GLY A 100 -2.42 -0.27 -0.68
C GLY A 100 -2.81 1.19 -0.86
N VAL A 101 -2.14 1.86 -1.80
CA VAL A 101 -2.27 3.31 -2.05
C VAL A 101 -3.38 3.66 -3.03
N ILE A 102 -3.85 2.67 -3.78
CA ILE A 102 -4.72 2.86 -4.94
C ILE A 102 -6.00 3.67 -4.60
N PRO A 103 -6.67 3.46 -3.45
CA PRO A 103 -7.81 4.29 -3.06
C PRO A 103 -7.50 5.78 -2.94
N ALA A 104 -6.33 6.11 -2.37
CA ALA A 104 -5.91 7.50 -2.19
C ALA A 104 -5.61 8.18 -3.53
N ILE A 105 -5.04 7.43 -4.48
CA ILE A 105 -4.79 7.90 -5.84
C ILE A 105 -6.12 8.15 -6.57
N PHE A 106 -7.05 7.20 -6.55
CA PHE A 106 -8.36 7.38 -7.20
C PHE A 106 -9.18 8.51 -6.59
N ALA A 107 -9.16 8.65 -5.26
CA ALA A 107 -9.80 9.79 -4.60
C ALA A 107 -9.19 11.12 -5.07
N SER A 108 -7.85 11.19 -5.17
CA SER A 108 -7.17 12.41 -5.63
C SER A 108 -7.47 12.74 -7.11
N SER A 109 -7.53 11.74 -7.99
CA SER A 109 -7.81 11.98 -9.42
C SER A 109 -9.25 12.42 -9.66
N ILE A 110 -10.20 11.86 -8.91
CA ILE A 110 -11.62 12.26 -9.00
C ILE A 110 -11.82 13.70 -8.55
N ILE A 111 -11.12 14.16 -7.49
CA ILE A 111 -11.26 15.54 -7.03
C ILE A 111 -10.53 16.52 -7.95
N MET A 112 -9.38 16.12 -8.50
CA MET A 112 -8.61 16.97 -9.39
C MET A 112 -9.34 17.18 -10.73
N PHE A 113 -10.14 16.22 -11.19
CA PHE A 113 -10.82 16.30 -12.49
C PHE A 113 -11.77 17.51 -12.62
N PRO A 114 -12.76 17.74 -11.72
CA PRO A 114 -13.61 18.93 -11.77
C PRO A 114 -12.83 20.24 -11.61
N ALA A 115 -11.82 20.27 -10.74
CA ALA A 115 -10.99 21.45 -10.54
C ALA A 115 -10.25 21.84 -11.84
N THR A 116 -9.67 20.85 -12.52
CA THR A 116 -8.95 21.07 -13.79
C THR A 116 -9.93 21.52 -14.89
N ALA A 117 -11.07 20.85 -15.00
CA ALA A 117 -12.11 21.25 -15.95
C ALA A 117 -12.58 22.69 -15.70
N ALA A 118 -12.84 23.06 -14.44
CA ALA A 118 -13.24 24.42 -14.07
C ALA A 118 -12.21 25.47 -14.48
N THR A 119 -10.91 25.18 -14.37
CA THR A 119 -9.85 26.12 -14.83
C THR A 119 -9.80 26.30 -16.35
N TRP A 120 -10.13 25.26 -17.13
CA TRP A 120 -10.19 25.37 -18.59
C TRP A 120 -11.42 26.14 -19.06
N PHE A 121 -12.55 25.97 -18.38
CA PHE A 121 -13.80 26.64 -18.70
C PHE A 121 -13.96 28.02 -18.04
N SER A 122 -13.09 28.41 -17.09
CA SER A 122 -13.12 29.75 -16.46
C SER A 122 -12.72 30.89 -17.41
N GLY A 123 -12.07 30.59 -18.54
CA GLY A 123 -11.85 31.57 -19.61
C GLY A 123 -13.11 31.90 -20.43
N ALA A 124 -14.15 31.07 -20.35
CA ALA A 124 -15.42 31.22 -21.07
C ALA A 124 -16.50 31.87 -20.18
N GLY A 125 -16.19 33.02 -19.59
CA GLY A 125 -17.12 34.11 -19.31
C GLY A 125 -18.29 33.96 -18.33
N GLN A 126 -18.79 32.79 -17.89
CA GLN A 126 -20.10 32.80 -17.21
C GLN A 126 -20.49 31.64 -16.26
N LEU A 127 -19.56 30.85 -15.73
CA LEU A 127 -19.91 29.73 -14.82
C LEU A 127 -19.55 30.03 -13.36
N ASN A 128 -20.23 31.00 -12.75
CA ASN A 128 -20.09 31.36 -11.33
C ASN A 128 -20.32 30.16 -10.38
N TRP A 129 -21.20 29.21 -10.74
CA TRP A 129 -21.43 28.01 -9.94
C TRP A 129 -20.27 27.02 -10.03
N MET A 130 -19.62 26.93 -11.20
CA MET A 130 -18.49 26.02 -11.43
C MET A 130 -17.21 26.56 -10.79
N GLN A 131 -17.01 27.88 -10.80
CA GLN A 131 -15.95 28.53 -10.04
C GLN A 131 -16.16 28.38 -8.52
N ARG A 132 -17.39 28.55 -8.01
CA ARG A 132 -17.70 28.30 -6.59
C ARG A 132 -17.49 26.84 -6.21
N ALA A 133 -17.87 25.88 -7.07
CA ALA A 133 -17.61 24.47 -6.85
C ALA A 133 -16.10 24.15 -6.87
N ALA A 134 -15.33 24.76 -7.78
CA ALA A 134 -13.88 24.59 -7.84
C ALA A 134 -13.15 25.22 -6.63
N GLN A 135 -13.63 26.36 -6.14
CA GLN A 135 -13.15 26.97 -4.89
C GLN A 135 -13.49 26.09 -3.69
N ALA A 136 -14.70 25.53 -3.64
CA ALA A 136 -15.13 24.63 -2.58
C ALA A 136 -14.38 23.27 -2.55
N LEU A 137 -13.84 22.88 -3.71
CA LEU A 137 -12.97 21.71 -3.88
C LEU A 137 -11.48 22.08 -3.82
N SER A 138 -11.14 23.31 -3.44
CA SER A 138 -9.74 23.70 -3.30
C SER A 138 -9.11 23.11 -2.03
N PRO A 139 -7.82 22.70 -2.10
CA PRO A 139 -7.06 22.29 -0.93
C PRO A 139 -7.10 23.39 0.15
N GLY A 140 -7.49 23.03 1.37
CA GLY A 140 -7.61 23.95 2.51
C GLY A 140 -9.03 24.22 2.99
N GLU A 141 -10.08 23.93 2.21
CA GLU A 141 -11.46 24.05 2.68
C GLU A 141 -11.94 22.81 3.46
N PRO A 142 -12.78 22.97 4.51
CA PRO A 142 -13.35 21.83 5.24
C PRO A 142 -14.18 20.89 4.37
N LEU A 143 -14.86 21.41 3.34
CA LEU A 143 -15.65 20.61 2.40
C LEU A 143 -14.76 19.63 1.63
N TYR A 144 -13.62 20.12 1.11
CA TYR A 144 -12.63 19.30 0.45
C TYR A 144 -12.14 18.17 1.35
N MET A 145 -11.82 18.46 2.62
CA MET A 145 -11.32 17.45 3.57
C MET A 145 -12.36 16.34 3.83
N ILE A 146 -13.63 16.71 4.04
CA ILE A 146 -14.71 15.74 4.29
C ILE A 146 -14.97 14.88 3.05
N LEU A 147 -15.07 15.50 1.87
CA LEU A 147 -15.30 14.79 0.62
C LEU A 147 -14.12 13.88 0.28
N TYR A 148 -12.89 14.35 0.46
CA TYR A 148 -11.67 13.59 0.22
C TYR A 148 -11.55 12.40 1.18
N GLY A 149 -11.79 12.61 2.48
CA GLY A 149 -11.81 11.53 3.46
C GLY A 149 -12.90 10.49 3.17
N GLY A 150 -14.10 10.94 2.81
CA GLY A 150 -15.22 10.06 2.43
C GLY A 150 -14.91 9.22 1.19
N LEU A 151 -14.33 9.83 0.16
CA LEU A 151 -13.91 9.14 -1.06
C LEU A 151 -12.81 8.12 -0.76
N ILE A 152 -11.79 8.46 0.02
CA ILE A 152 -10.73 7.51 0.42
C ILE A 152 -11.34 6.31 1.14
N ALA A 153 -12.20 6.54 2.13
CA ALA A 153 -12.83 5.45 2.87
C ALA A 153 -13.70 4.57 1.95
N GLY A 154 -14.52 5.19 1.10
CA GLY A 154 -15.36 4.47 0.13
C GLY A 154 -14.54 3.62 -0.84
N PHE A 155 -13.49 4.19 -1.44
CA PHE A 155 -12.61 3.45 -2.35
C PHE A 155 -11.80 2.37 -1.65
N ALA A 156 -11.41 2.55 -0.38
CA ALA A 156 -10.71 1.53 0.39
C ALA A 156 -11.56 0.27 0.58
N PHE A 157 -12.85 0.43 0.91
CA PHE A 157 -13.80 -0.70 0.98
C PHE A 157 -14.07 -1.31 -0.40
N PHE A 158 -14.37 -0.47 -1.39
CA PHE A 158 -14.70 -0.93 -2.73
C PHE A 158 -13.56 -1.73 -3.37
N TYR A 159 -12.33 -1.21 -3.31
CA TYR A 159 -11.17 -1.89 -3.91
C TYR A 159 -10.79 -3.16 -3.16
N THR A 160 -10.87 -3.16 -1.81
CA THR A 160 -10.59 -4.38 -1.04
C THR A 160 -11.58 -5.49 -1.40
N ALA A 161 -12.87 -5.17 -1.56
CA ALA A 161 -13.88 -6.14 -1.95
C ALA A 161 -13.72 -6.66 -3.38
N LEU A 162 -13.20 -5.82 -4.30
CA LEU A 162 -12.95 -6.22 -5.69
C LEU A 162 -11.75 -7.17 -5.81
N VAL A 163 -10.66 -6.88 -5.08
CA VAL A 163 -9.41 -7.64 -5.20
C VAL A 163 -9.43 -8.92 -4.35
N PHE A 164 -10.03 -8.88 -3.16
CA PHE A 164 -9.97 -10.01 -2.25
C PHE A 164 -11.23 -10.88 -2.32
N ASN A 165 -11.06 -12.11 -2.80
CA ASN A 165 -12.12 -13.10 -2.79
C ASN A 165 -11.96 -14.07 -1.60
N SER A 166 -12.77 -13.85 -0.55
CA SER A 166 -12.79 -14.69 0.66
C SER A 166 -13.20 -16.15 0.39
N GLN A 167 -14.07 -16.36 -0.60
CA GLN A 167 -14.55 -17.69 -0.97
C GLN A 167 -13.43 -18.50 -1.65
N GLU A 168 -12.73 -17.89 -2.61
CA GLU A 168 -11.61 -18.53 -3.30
C GLU A 168 -10.46 -18.82 -2.34
N THR A 169 -10.17 -17.90 -1.42
CA THR A 169 -9.14 -18.10 -0.38
C THR A 169 -9.49 -19.30 0.51
N ALA A 170 -10.75 -19.43 0.93
CA ALA A 170 -11.21 -20.56 1.73
C ALA A 170 -11.13 -21.89 0.96
N ASP A 171 -11.48 -21.89 -0.33
CA ASP A 171 -11.38 -23.08 -1.18
C ASP A 171 -9.91 -23.47 -1.43
N ASN A 172 -9.00 -22.51 -1.57
CA ASN A 172 -7.56 -22.75 -1.69
C ASN A 172 -6.96 -23.31 -0.39
N LEU A 173 -7.39 -22.82 0.77
CA LEU A 173 -7.01 -23.42 2.07
C LEU A 173 -7.51 -24.87 2.17
N LYS A 174 -8.76 -25.13 1.78
CA LYS A 174 -9.33 -26.48 1.77
C LYS A 174 -8.58 -27.42 0.82
N LYS A 175 -8.27 -26.97 -0.40
CA LYS A 175 -7.49 -27.75 -1.39
C LYS A 175 -6.06 -28.05 -0.94
N SER A 176 -5.42 -27.11 -0.23
CA SER A 176 -4.06 -27.29 0.32
C SER A 176 -4.03 -28.10 1.63
N GLY A 177 -5.17 -28.60 2.11
CA GLY A 177 -5.25 -29.36 3.37
C GLY A 177 -5.04 -28.50 4.61
N ALA A 178 -5.15 -27.18 4.47
CA ALA A 178 -4.97 -26.18 5.50
C ALA A 178 -6.33 -25.84 6.13
N LEU A 179 -6.42 -25.83 7.46
CA LEU A 179 -7.65 -25.54 8.19
C LEU A 179 -7.41 -24.53 9.31
N ILE A 180 -8.35 -23.60 9.46
CA ILE A 180 -8.36 -22.66 10.58
C ILE A 180 -8.91 -23.41 11.80
N PRO A 181 -8.17 -23.49 12.92
CA PRO A 181 -8.65 -24.16 14.13
C PRO A 181 -9.98 -23.59 14.60
N GLY A 182 -10.96 -24.46 14.88
CA GLY A 182 -12.28 -24.08 15.39
C GLY A 182 -13.31 -23.65 14.34
N ILE A 183 -12.96 -23.62 13.04
CA ILE A 183 -13.87 -23.20 11.97
C ILE A 183 -14.02 -24.32 10.94
N ARG A 184 -15.26 -24.62 10.55
CA ARG A 184 -15.54 -25.68 9.55
C ARG A 184 -15.01 -25.25 8.16
N PRO A 185 -14.27 -26.11 7.44
CA PRO A 185 -13.75 -25.77 6.12
C PRO A 185 -14.85 -25.43 5.09
N GLY A 186 -14.58 -24.46 4.23
CA GLY A 186 -15.51 -24.00 3.17
C GLY A 186 -16.18 -22.68 3.54
N LYS A 187 -17.51 -22.60 3.43
CA LYS A 187 -18.26 -21.35 3.61
C LYS A 187 -18.01 -20.66 4.96
N ALA A 188 -17.95 -21.43 6.06
CA ALA A 188 -17.69 -20.84 7.39
C ALA A 188 -16.27 -20.25 7.51
N THR A 189 -15.28 -20.81 6.80
CA THR A 189 -13.94 -20.20 6.68
C THR A 189 -14.00 -18.91 5.88
N ALA A 190 -14.76 -18.89 4.77
CA ALA A 190 -14.94 -17.69 3.95
C ALA A 190 -15.60 -16.55 4.75
N ASP A 191 -16.72 -16.83 5.43
CA ASP A 191 -17.45 -15.86 6.25
C ASP A 191 -16.57 -15.29 7.39
N TYR A 192 -15.72 -16.13 7.99
CA TYR A 192 -14.78 -15.68 9.01
C TYR A 192 -13.68 -14.77 8.46
N VAL A 193 -13.05 -15.17 7.35
CA VAL A 193 -12.00 -14.37 6.70
C VAL A 193 -12.58 -13.03 6.23
N ASP A 194 -13.79 -13.05 5.66
CA ASP A 194 -14.50 -11.85 5.23
C ASP A 194 -14.76 -10.90 6.40
N GLY A 195 -15.34 -11.39 7.51
CA GLY A 195 -15.58 -10.56 8.69
C GLY A 195 -14.29 -10.02 9.34
N VAL A 196 -13.17 -10.75 9.24
CA VAL A 196 -11.85 -10.26 9.66
C VAL A 196 -11.37 -9.13 8.75
N LEU A 197 -11.53 -9.28 7.43
CA LEU A 197 -11.14 -8.30 6.45
C LEU A 197 -11.96 -7.03 6.55
N THR A 198 -13.29 -7.10 6.66
CA THR A 198 -14.13 -5.91 6.81
C THR A 198 -13.70 -5.05 8.00
N ARG A 199 -13.36 -5.68 9.14
CA ARG A 199 -12.88 -4.98 10.34
C ARG A 199 -11.47 -4.41 10.16
N LEU A 200 -10.59 -5.13 9.47
CA LEU A 200 -9.25 -4.64 9.14
C LEU A 200 -9.32 -3.46 8.18
N THR A 201 -10.11 -3.56 7.11
CA THR A 201 -10.33 -2.49 6.14
C THR A 201 -10.97 -1.26 6.78
N ALA A 202 -11.88 -1.43 7.75
CA ALA A 202 -12.41 -0.30 8.52
C ALA A 202 -11.30 0.46 9.28
N ALA A 203 -10.42 -0.26 9.99
CA ALA A 203 -9.28 0.35 10.65
C ALA A 203 -8.28 0.96 9.65
N GLY A 204 -8.02 0.27 8.54
CA GLY A 204 -7.16 0.73 7.45
C GLY A 204 -7.68 2.01 6.79
N ALA A 205 -8.99 2.11 6.53
CA ALA A 205 -9.63 3.28 5.95
C ALA A 205 -9.49 4.51 6.85
N VAL A 206 -9.73 4.35 8.15
CA VAL A 206 -9.53 5.43 9.13
C VAL A 206 -8.07 5.90 9.14
N TYR A 207 -7.13 4.96 9.13
CA TYR A 207 -5.70 5.27 9.02
C TYR A 207 -5.35 6.01 7.72
N LEU A 208 -5.82 5.54 6.57
CA LEU A 208 -5.57 6.16 5.27
C LEU A 208 -6.07 7.60 5.23
N VAL A 209 -7.30 7.82 5.73
CA VAL A 209 -7.89 9.16 5.83
C VAL A 209 -7.06 10.05 6.76
N ALA A 210 -6.68 9.55 7.93
CA ALA A 210 -5.88 10.31 8.88
C ALA A 210 -4.52 10.74 8.29
N VAL A 211 -3.80 9.83 7.63
CA VAL A 211 -2.49 10.13 7.01
C VAL A 211 -2.63 11.13 5.86
N CYS A 212 -3.67 11.01 5.04
CA CYS A 212 -3.88 11.91 3.90
C CYS A 212 -4.32 13.32 4.35
N LEU A 213 -5.14 13.42 5.40
CA LEU A 213 -5.63 14.72 5.91
C LEU A 213 -4.65 15.44 6.84
N LEU A 214 -3.77 14.72 7.54
CA LEU A 214 -2.88 15.31 8.54
C LEU A 214 -2.00 16.44 7.96
N PRO A 215 -1.30 16.26 6.82
CA PRO A 215 -0.49 17.35 6.25
C PRO A 215 -1.32 18.53 5.72
N GLU A 216 -2.57 18.27 5.31
CA GLU A 216 -3.48 19.31 4.85
C GLU A 216 -3.90 20.23 6.01
N VAL A 217 -4.21 19.65 7.17
CA VAL A 217 -4.50 20.39 8.40
C VAL A 217 -3.28 21.18 8.87
N LEU A 218 -2.08 20.60 8.79
CA LEU A 218 -0.84 21.29 9.16
C LEU A 218 -0.54 22.48 8.23
N ARG A 219 -0.78 22.34 6.92
CA ARG A 219 -0.60 23.43 5.95
C ARG A 219 -1.55 24.60 6.22
N ASN A 220 -2.77 24.32 6.68
CA ASN A 220 -3.73 25.37 7.04
C ASN A 220 -3.34 26.15 8.30
N GLN A 221 -2.71 25.50 9.28
CA GLN A 221 -2.31 26.14 10.55
C GLN A 221 -0.91 26.76 10.50
N PHE A 222 0.00 26.18 9.70
CA PHE A 222 1.37 26.66 9.56
C PHE A 222 1.61 27.10 8.11
N PRO A 223 2.00 28.37 7.87
CA PRO A 223 2.26 28.90 6.53
C PRO A 223 3.59 28.41 5.96
N VAL A 224 3.94 27.14 6.18
CA VAL A 224 5.14 26.53 5.61
C VAL A 224 4.72 25.69 4.41
N PRO A 225 5.30 25.90 3.22
CA PRO A 225 4.99 25.12 2.04
C PRO A 225 5.46 23.66 2.23
N PHE A 226 4.61 22.85 2.85
CA PHE A 226 4.81 21.41 2.90
C PHE A 226 4.56 20.82 1.52
N TYR A 227 5.62 20.66 0.73
CA TYR A 227 5.59 19.88 -0.51
C TYR A 227 5.38 18.37 -0.25
N PHE A 228 5.60 17.91 0.98
CA PHE A 228 5.19 16.59 1.44
C PHE A 228 3.68 16.56 1.73
N GLY A 229 2.87 16.35 0.70
CA GLY A 229 1.46 16.00 0.86
C GLY A 229 1.30 14.63 1.51
N GLY A 230 0.25 14.43 2.31
CA GLY A 230 0.00 13.13 2.98
C GLY A 230 -0.12 11.99 1.98
N THR A 231 -0.75 12.27 0.84
CA THR A 231 -0.91 11.33 -0.27
C THR A 231 0.41 10.99 -0.93
N SER A 232 1.30 11.97 -1.17
CA SER A 232 2.59 11.73 -1.84
C SER A 232 3.54 10.93 -0.96
N LEU A 233 3.55 11.19 0.35
CA LEU A 233 4.31 10.41 1.32
C LEU A 233 3.82 8.95 1.36
N LEU A 234 2.50 8.74 1.40
CA LEU A 234 1.90 7.41 1.41
C LEU A 234 2.25 6.63 0.14
N ILE A 235 2.14 7.28 -1.04
CA ILE A 235 2.54 6.70 -2.33
C ILE A 235 4.00 6.24 -2.27
N VAL A 236 4.91 7.12 -1.83
CA VAL A 236 6.34 6.80 -1.76
C VAL A 236 6.61 5.59 -0.87
N VAL A 237 6.05 5.56 0.35
CA VAL A 237 6.33 4.47 1.30
C VAL A 237 5.82 3.13 0.78
N VAL A 238 4.56 3.06 0.36
CA VAL A 238 3.97 1.78 -0.02
C VAL A 238 4.55 1.25 -1.33
N VAL A 239 4.81 2.11 -2.32
CA VAL A 239 5.43 1.66 -3.58
C VAL A 239 6.85 1.14 -3.33
N VAL A 240 7.64 1.80 -2.46
CA VAL A 240 8.96 1.29 -2.08
C VAL A 240 8.86 -0.04 -1.35
N MET A 241 7.90 -0.20 -0.44
CA MET A 241 7.69 -1.48 0.26
C MET A 241 7.24 -2.60 -0.69
N ASP A 242 6.35 -2.32 -1.63
CA ASP A 242 5.92 -3.31 -2.62
C ASP A 242 7.05 -3.66 -3.59
N PHE A 243 7.82 -2.68 -4.05
CA PHE A 243 8.97 -2.89 -4.91
C PHE A 243 10.04 -3.76 -4.23
N THR A 244 10.37 -3.45 -2.97
CA THR A 244 11.33 -4.25 -2.19
C THR A 244 10.83 -5.67 -1.92
N ALA A 245 9.55 -5.84 -1.62
CA ALA A 245 8.94 -7.17 -1.43
C ALA A 245 8.98 -8.00 -2.72
N GLN A 246 8.70 -7.38 -3.88
CA GLN A 246 8.75 -8.07 -5.17
C GLN A 246 10.17 -8.44 -5.58
N ILE A 247 11.15 -7.56 -5.35
CA ILE A 247 12.57 -7.90 -5.55
C ILE A 247 12.97 -9.08 -4.68
N GLN A 248 12.62 -9.07 -3.39
CA GLN A 248 12.92 -10.17 -2.48
C GLN A 248 12.29 -11.50 -2.95
N ALA A 249 11.03 -11.47 -3.39
CA ALA A 249 10.36 -12.65 -3.94
C ALA A 249 11.09 -13.20 -5.18
N HIS A 250 11.52 -12.32 -6.09
CA HIS A 250 12.25 -12.70 -7.30
C HIS A 250 13.66 -13.24 -7.02
N LEU A 251 14.36 -12.67 -6.04
CA LEU A 251 15.67 -13.17 -5.60
C LEU A 251 15.55 -14.54 -4.91
N MET A 252 14.50 -14.74 -4.10
CA MET A 252 14.26 -16.02 -3.43
C MET A 252 13.98 -17.15 -4.43
N SER A 253 13.22 -16.91 -5.51
CA SER A 253 12.99 -17.92 -6.54
C SER A 253 14.28 -18.39 -7.23
N HIS A 254 15.23 -17.50 -7.49
CA HIS A 254 16.52 -17.88 -8.07
C HIS A 254 17.40 -18.70 -7.12
N GLN A 255 17.33 -18.47 -5.81
CA GLN A 255 18.07 -19.26 -4.83
C GLN A 255 17.55 -20.71 -4.74
N TYR A 256 16.25 -20.94 -4.99
CA TYR A 256 15.67 -22.29 -5.04
C TYR A 256 16.21 -23.13 -6.21
N GLU A 257 16.39 -22.56 -7.41
CA GLU A 257 16.98 -23.26 -8.56
C GLU A 257 18.43 -23.68 -8.29
N GLY A 258 19.21 -22.81 -7.65
CA GLY A 258 20.60 -23.10 -7.28
C GLY A 258 20.73 -24.26 -6.28
N LEU A 259 19.81 -24.36 -5.31
CA LEU A 259 19.78 -25.45 -4.33
C LEU A 259 19.32 -26.77 -4.95
N LEU A 260 18.33 -26.75 -5.85
CA LEU A 260 17.87 -27.95 -6.57
C LEU A 260 18.93 -28.48 -7.56
N LYS A 261 19.64 -27.60 -8.27
CA LYS A 261 20.72 -27.98 -9.18
C LYS A 261 21.92 -28.58 -8.43
N LYS A 262 22.26 -28.03 -7.26
CA LYS A 262 23.34 -28.53 -6.40
C LYS A 262 22.99 -29.88 -5.75
N ALA A 263 21.70 -30.13 -5.45
CA ALA A 263 21.23 -31.43 -4.97
C ALA A 263 21.29 -32.52 -6.06
N ASN A 264 20.91 -32.21 -7.30
CA ASN A 264 20.97 -33.17 -8.41
C ASN A 264 22.40 -33.56 -8.82
N LEU A 265 23.40 -32.70 -8.60
CA LEU A 265 24.81 -32.99 -8.87
C LEU A 265 25.44 -33.99 -7.88
N LYS A 266 24.81 -34.28 -6.73
CA LYS A 266 25.33 -35.23 -5.73
C LYS A 266 24.80 -36.67 -5.90
N GLY A 267 23.91 -36.90 -6.87
CA GLY A 267 23.30 -38.21 -7.14
C GLY A 267 23.87 -38.99 -8.34
N GLY A 268 24.82 -38.42 -9.08
CA GLY A 268 25.40 -39.05 -10.28
C GLY A 268 26.77 -39.69 -10.03
N SER A 269 26.88 -40.99 -10.31
CA SER A 269 28.09 -41.84 -10.30
C SER A 269 28.50 -42.46 -8.95
N ARG A 270 27.75 -43.51 -8.57
CA ARG A 270 28.34 -44.73 -8.02
C ARG A 270 27.84 -45.92 -8.85
N GLY A 271 28.31 -45.97 -10.10
CA GLY A 271 28.34 -47.22 -10.85
C GLY A 271 29.48 -48.05 -10.29
N GLY A 272 29.14 -49.09 -9.54
CA GLY A 272 30.10 -50.09 -9.12
C GLY A 272 30.53 -50.95 -10.31
N PHE A 273 31.80 -51.32 -10.34
CA PHE A 273 32.22 -52.67 -10.67
C PHE A 273 33.42 -53.01 -9.79
N ALA A 274 33.15 -53.89 -8.83
CA ALA A 274 34.14 -54.73 -8.19
C ALA A 274 34.16 -56.06 -8.95
N ARG A 275 35.37 -56.61 -9.07
CA ARG A 275 35.79 -57.87 -9.70
C ARG A 275 36.10 -57.81 -11.18
#